data_AF-A0A090RUT0-F1
#
_entry.id   AF-A0A090RUT0-F1
#
_cell.length_a   1.000
_cell.length_b   1.000
_cell.length_c   1.000
_cell.angle_alpha   90.00
_cell.angle_beta   90.00
_cell.angle_gamma   90.00
#
_symmetry.space_group_name_H-M   'P 1'
#
loop_
_entity.id
_entity.type
_entity.pdbx_description
1 polymer ?
#
loop_
_entity_poly.entity_id
_entity_poly.type
_entity_poly.pdbx_seq_one_letter_code
_entity_poly.pdbx_strand_id
1 'polypeptide(L)'
;MFKDNWIHELARLEEQHEPCVMVTVLEDRGSVPRDAGTKMLVTRDNIIATIGGGHLEHVASKMAREMLLSGEQSLKVERFNLGARLGQCCGGMATLSFEPIGTAQKHLVLFGAGHVAKALVHIVATLPLG
;
A
#
# COMPACT_ATOMS: atom_id res chain seq x y z
N MET A 1 -17.34 15.26 -0.16
CA MET A 1 -17.17 13.96 0.52
C MET A 1 -16.74 12.96 -0.54
N PHE A 2 -15.43 12.81 -0.72
CA PHE A 2 -14.88 11.94 -1.77
C PHE A 2 -15.26 10.49 -1.45
N LYS A 3 -16.12 9.90 -2.28
CA LYS A 3 -16.47 8.47 -2.24
C LYS A 3 -15.31 7.66 -2.82
N ASP A 4 -14.12 7.83 -2.27
CA ASP A 4 -12.98 7.03 -2.69
C ASP A 4 -13.15 5.66 -2.03
N ASN A 5 -13.65 4.68 -2.81
CA ASN A 5 -14.05 3.32 -2.40
C ASN A 5 -12.87 2.45 -1.92
N TRP A 6 -11.75 3.05 -1.52
CA TRP A 6 -10.51 2.34 -1.22
C TRP A 6 -10.68 1.35 -0.08
N ILE A 7 -11.58 1.58 0.88
CA ILE A 7 -11.83 0.64 1.99
C ILE A 7 -12.39 -0.68 1.45
N HIS A 8 -13.42 -0.62 0.61
CA HIS A 8 -14.03 -1.83 0.05
C HIS A 8 -13.07 -2.53 -0.92
N GLU A 9 -12.29 -1.76 -1.69
CA GLU A 9 -11.28 -2.34 -2.56
C GLU A 9 -10.13 -2.97 -1.78
N LEU A 10 -9.71 -2.39 -0.65
CA LEU A 10 -8.69 -2.98 0.22
C LEU A 10 -9.19 -4.31 0.78
N ALA A 11 -10.44 -4.36 1.27
CA ALA A 11 -11.05 -5.59 1.73
C ALA A 11 -11.11 -6.65 0.61
N ARG A 12 -11.49 -6.25 -0.61
CA ARG A 12 -11.51 -7.14 -1.77
C ARG A 12 -10.12 -7.69 -2.11
N LEU A 13 -9.08 -6.85 -2.05
CA LEU A 13 -7.69 -7.27 -2.28
C LEU A 13 -7.22 -8.25 -1.20
N GLU A 14 -7.58 -8.01 0.06
CA GLU A 14 -7.28 -8.92 1.17
C GLU A 14 -7.95 -10.29 0.99
N GLU A 15 -9.24 -10.32 0.62
CA GLU A 15 -9.97 -11.56 0.31
C GLU A 15 -9.34 -12.35 -0.85
N GLN A 16 -8.74 -11.65 -1.81
CA GLN A 16 -8.06 -12.24 -2.96
C GLN A 16 -6.60 -12.58 -2.71
N HIS A 17 -6.07 -12.27 -1.52
CA HIS A 17 -4.65 -12.37 -1.19
C HIS A 17 -3.75 -11.64 -2.21
N GLU A 18 -4.26 -10.53 -2.77
CA GLU A 18 -3.50 -9.70 -3.69
C GLU A 18 -2.74 -8.61 -2.90
N PRO A 19 -1.39 -8.63 -2.89
CA PRO A 19 -0.62 -7.63 -2.18
C PRO A 19 -0.74 -6.25 -2.84
N CYS A 20 -0.76 -5.21 -2.02
CA CYS A 20 -0.76 -3.83 -2.48
C CYS A 20 0.09 -2.95 -1.58
N VAL A 21 0.36 -1.72 -2.04
CA VAL A 21 0.90 -0.65 -1.20
C VAL A 21 -0.16 0.41 -1.04
N MET A 22 -0.50 0.73 0.20
CA MET A 22 -1.36 1.84 0.54
C MET A 22 -0.52 3.12 0.63
N VAL A 23 -0.81 4.06 -0.27
CA VAL A 23 -0.21 5.39 -0.28
C VAL A 23 -1.15 6.35 0.46
N THR A 24 -0.65 7.05 1.48
CA THR A 24 -1.44 8.03 2.25
C THR A 24 -0.77 9.39 2.22
N VAL A 25 -1.53 10.45 1.95
CA VAL A 25 -1.08 11.84 2.18
C VAL A 25 -1.07 12.08 3.69
N LEU A 26 0.11 12.19 4.30
CA LEU A 26 0.27 12.45 5.72
C LEU A 26 0.18 13.94 6.07
N GLU A 27 0.76 14.77 5.22
CA GLU A 27 0.83 16.22 5.41
C GLU A 27 0.75 16.90 4.06
N ASP A 28 0.01 18.01 4.01
CA ASP A 28 -0.01 18.94 2.92
C ASP A 28 0.40 20.35 3.37
N ARG A 29 1.16 21.05 2.54
CA ARG A 29 1.48 22.47 2.71
C ARG A 29 1.35 23.21 1.39
N GLY A 30 0.75 24.38 1.40
CA GLY A 30 0.55 25.19 0.20
C GLY A 30 -0.43 24.55 -0.79
N SER A 31 -0.25 24.79 -2.08
CA SER A 31 -1.14 24.27 -3.12
C SER A 31 -0.81 22.82 -3.48
N VAL A 32 -1.44 21.89 -2.79
CA VAL A 32 -1.42 20.45 -3.10
C VAL A 32 -2.71 20.03 -3.83
N PRO A 33 -2.70 18.93 -4.60
CA PRO A 33 -3.89 18.47 -5.30
C PRO A 33 -4.90 17.72 -4.39
N ARG A 34 -4.45 17.20 -3.23
CA ARG A 34 -5.30 16.52 -2.23
C ARG A 34 -4.77 16.75 -0.81
N ASP A 35 -5.69 16.84 0.13
CA ASP A 35 -5.42 17.10 1.55
C ASP A 35 -4.94 15.83 2.28
N ALA A 36 -4.32 16.03 3.44
CA ALA A 36 -3.96 14.96 4.36
C ALA A 36 -5.14 14.01 4.67
N GLY A 37 -4.82 12.73 4.78
CA GLY A 37 -5.80 11.63 4.94
C GLY A 37 -6.27 11.01 3.63
N THR A 38 -5.99 11.62 2.48
CA THR A 38 -6.29 11.01 1.17
C THR A 38 -5.45 9.75 0.94
N LYS A 39 -6.07 8.71 0.39
CA LYS A 39 -5.47 7.39 0.19
C LYS A 39 -5.61 6.91 -1.25
N MET A 40 -4.62 6.13 -1.67
CA MET A 40 -4.59 5.40 -2.94
C MET A 40 -3.99 4.03 -2.69
N LEU A 41 -4.52 3.00 -3.35
CA LEU A 41 -3.94 1.65 -3.32
C LEU A 41 -3.26 1.38 -4.65
N VAL A 42 -2.08 0.78 -4.59
CA VAL A 42 -1.32 0.40 -5.78
C VAL A 42 -1.04 -1.09 -5.70
N THR A 43 -1.57 -1.86 -6.64
CA THR A 43 -1.17 -3.26 -6.85
C THR A 43 -0.11 -3.32 -7.95
N ARG A 44 0.34 -4.53 -8.31
CA ARG A 44 1.25 -4.73 -9.44
C ARG A 44 0.68 -4.12 -10.73
N ASP A 45 -0.62 -4.30 -10.94
CA ASP A 45 -1.26 -4.03 -12.23
C ASP A 45 -2.21 -2.84 -12.17
N ASN A 46 -2.80 -2.56 -11.00
CA ASN A 46 -3.88 -1.58 -10.85
C ASN A 46 -3.53 -0.44 -9.89
N ILE A 47 -4.21 0.69 -10.08
CA ILE A 47 -4.24 1.82 -9.15
C ILE A 47 -5.71 2.09 -8.80
N ILE A 48 -6.00 2.23 -7.51
CA ILE A 48 -7.34 2.43 -6.97
C ILE A 48 -7.35 3.71 -6.14
N ALA A 49 -8.38 4.54 -6.34
CA ALA A 49 -8.44 5.92 -5.83
C ALA A 49 -7.26 6.79 -6.33
N THR A 50 -7.18 8.03 -5.86
CA THR A 50 -6.19 9.02 -6.33
C THR A 50 -5.75 9.93 -5.20
N ILE A 51 -4.46 10.25 -5.17
CA ILE A 51 -3.88 11.27 -4.27
C ILE A 51 -3.70 12.63 -4.97
N GLY A 52 -4.37 12.83 -6.11
CA GLY A 52 -4.40 14.12 -6.81
C GLY A 52 -3.83 14.11 -8.23
N GLY A 53 -3.47 12.95 -8.79
CA GLY A 53 -3.05 12.80 -10.18
C GLY A 53 -1.71 13.44 -10.52
N GLY A 54 -1.46 13.61 -11.82
CA GLY A 54 -0.27 14.28 -12.35
C GLY A 54 1.05 13.57 -12.03
N HIS A 55 2.11 14.35 -11.88
CA HIS A 55 3.46 13.81 -11.67
C HIS A 55 3.63 13.11 -10.31
N LEU A 56 3.02 13.65 -9.24
CA LEU A 56 3.09 13.07 -7.89
C LEU A 56 2.56 11.64 -7.86
N GLU A 57 1.37 11.42 -8.44
CA GLU A 57 0.75 10.10 -8.50
C GLU A 57 1.55 9.10 -9.34
N HIS A 58 2.15 9.57 -10.44
CA HIS A 58 3.02 8.73 -11.28
C HIS A 58 4.28 8.28 -10.52
N VAL A 59 4.94 9.19 -9.80
CA VAL A 59 6.12 8.86 -9.00
C VAL A 59 5.76 7.94 -7.84
N ALA A 60 4.65 8.23 -7.14
CA ALA A 60 4.18 7.43 -6.02
C ALA A 60 3.82 6.00 -6.46
N SER A 61 3.07 5.83 -7.55
CA SER A 61 2.71 4.51 -8.07
C SER A 61 3.92 3.70 -8.53
N LYS A 62 4.93 4.35 -9.13
CA LYS A 62 6.19 3.69 -9.49
C LYS A 62 6.93 3.19 -8.25
N MET A 63 7.11 4.04 -7.23
CA MET A 63 7.78 3.67 -5.98
C MET A 63 7.04 2.54 -5.25
N ALA A 64 5.72 2.61 -5.20
CA ALA A 64 4.87 1.56 -4.63
C ALA A 64 5.06 0.21 -5.36
N ARG A 65 5.12 0.21 -6.69
CA ARG A 65 5.38 -1.01 -7.46
C ARG A 65 6.79 -1.56 -7.25
N GLU A 66 7.79 -0.68 -7.12
CA GLU A 66 9.16 -1.09 -6.77
C GLU A 66 9.20 -1.77 -5.39
N MET A 67 8.47 -1.24 -4.41
CA MET A 67 8.33 -1.87 -3.09
C MET A 67 7.70 -3.26 -3.16
N LEU A 68 6.64 -3.43 -3.97
CA LEU A 68 6.02 -4.73 -4.20
C LEU A 68 6.99 -5.72 -4.87
N LEU A 69 7.76 -5.26 -5.86
CA LEU A 69 8.73 -6.09 -6.58
C LEU A 69 9.91 -6.51 -5.70
N SER A 70 10.38 -5.64 -4.83
CA SER A 70 11.49 -5.94 -3.91
C SER A 70 11.07 -6.76 -2.69
N GLY A 71 9.76 -6.97 -2.49
CA GLY A 71 9.24 -7.59 -1.27
C GLY A 71 9.47 -6.74 -0.01
N GLU A 72 9.50 -5.42 -0.16
CA GLU A 72 9.63 -4.48 0.96
C GLU A 72 8.44 -4.67 1.92
N GLN A 73 8.75 -4.77 3.21
CA GLN A 73 7.74 -4.98 4.27
C GLN A 73 7.63 -3.77 5.20
N SER A 74 8.60 -2.84 5.14
CA SER A 74 8.61 -1.66 6.01
C SER A 74 7.82 -0.50 5.42
N LEU A 75 7.19 0.27 6.31
CA LEU A 75 6.60 1.56 6.00
C LEU A 75 7.69 2.53 5.54
N LYS A 76 7.48 3.20 4.40
CA LYS A 76 8.32 4.32 3.95
C LYS A 76 7.56 5.62 4.01
N VAL A 77 8.27 6.72 4.27
CA VAL A 77 7.71 8.07 4.28
C VAL A 77 8.61 8.97 3.45
N GLU A 78 8.03 9.63 2.46
CA GLU A 78 8.76 10.48 1.52
C GLU A 78 8.10 11.85 1.38
N ARG A 79 8.93 12.88 1.20
CA ARG A 79 8.48 14.27 1.09
C ARG A 79 8.69 14.78 -0.33
N PHE A 80 7.63 15.27 -0.95
CA PHE A 80 7.61 15.74 -2.32
C PHE A 80 7.38 17.24 -2.38
N ASN A 81 8.31 17.96 -3.01
CA ASN A 81 8.11 19.37 -3.36
C ASN A 81 7.41 19.45 -4.72
N LEU A 82 6.21 20.01 -4.76
CA LEU A 82 5.38 20.09 -5.97
C LEU A 82 5.68 21.35 -6.80
N GLY A 83 6.47 22.28 -6.25
CA GLY A 83 6.92 23.49 -6.92
C GLY A 83 8.11 23.25 -7.83
N ALA A 84 7.87 23.05 -9.12
CA ALA A 84 8.95 23.15 -10.11
C ALA A 84 8.45 23.88 -11.37
N ARG A 85 8.63 25.21 -11.39
CA ARG A 85 9.06 26.05 -12.52
C ARG A 85 8.87 27.55 -12.15
N LEU A 86 9.96 28.34 -12.26
CA LEU A 86 9.99 29.83 -12.26
C LEU A 86 10.19 30.60 -10.92
N GLY A 87 10.85 30.05 -9.89
CA GLY A 87 11.37 30.88 -8.79
C GLY A 87 10.34 31.65 -7.96
N GLN A 88 9.08 31.23 -8.00
CA GLN A 88 7.99 31.78 -7.20
C GLN A 88 7.53 30.75 -6.16
N CYS A 89 7.50 31.15 -4.89
CA CYS A 89 7.27 30.34 -3.68
C CYS A 89 5.85 29.74 -3.52
N CYS A 90 5.08 29.53 -4.59
CA CYS A 90 3.72 29.00 -4.48
C CYS A 90 3.62 27.48 -4.72
N GLY A 91 4.74 26.76 -4.72
CA GLY A 91 4.76 25.31 -4.86
C GLY A 91 4.29 24.62 -3.57
N GLY A 92 3.21 23.84 -3.66
CA GLY A 92 2.81 23.00 -2.55
C GLY A 92 3.82 21.89 -2.26
N MET A 93 3.59 21.17 -1.17
CA MET A 93 4.42 20.09 -0.71
C MET A 93 3.54 19.04 -0.05
N ALA A 94 3.82 17.78 -0.34
CA ALA A 94 3.11 16.64 0.23
C ALA A 94 4.09 15.68 0.88
N THR A 95 3.76 15.20 2.07
CA THR A 95 4.44 14.05 2.70
C THR A 95 3.56 12.83 2.48
N LEU A 96 4.10 11.78 1.86
CA LEU A 96 3.38 10.54 1.59
C LEU A 96 3.95 9.40 2.43
N SER A 97 3.09 8.55 2.98
CA SER A 97 3.48 7.23 3.46
C SER A 97 3.20 6.15 2.42
N PHE A 98 4.01 5.10 2.42
CA PHE A 98 3.90 3.92 1.58
C PHE A 98 3.92 2.70 2.48
N GLU A 99 2.76 2.08 2.68
CA GLU A 99 2.56 0.96 3.58
C GLU A 99 2.28 -0.32 2.77
N PRO A 100 3.18 -1.32 2.76
CA PRO A 100 2.90 -2.64 2.17
C PRO A 100 1.80 -3.36 2.95
N ILE A 101 0.78 -3.84 2.25
CA ILE A 101 -0.35 -4.61 2.81
C ILE A 101 -0.45 -5.96 2.09
N GLY A 102 -0.69 -7.03 2.85
CA GLY A 102 -0.84 -8.38 2.30
C GLY A 102 0.46 -9.00 1.76
N THR A 103 1.61 -8.37 2.00
CA THR A 103 2.94 -8.84 1.54
C THR A 103 3.60 -9.85 2.48
N ALA A 104 3.09 -10.02 3.70
CA ALA A 104 3.66 -10.92 4.69
C ALA A 104 3.19 -12.36 4.46
N GLN A 105 4.10 -13.24 4.06
CA GLN A 105 3.83 -14.68 4.03
C GLN A 105 3.76 -15.23 5.45
N LYS A 106 2.65 -15.89 5.83
CA LYS A 106 2.55 -16.56 7.12
C LYS A 106 3.30 -17.89 7.03
N HIS A 107 4.40 -18.01 7.75
CA HIS A 107 5.13 -19.27 7.83
C HIS A 107 4.58 -20.09 8.98
N LEU A 108 4.04 -21.27 8.69
CA LEU A 108 3.73 -22.28 9.69
C LEU A 108 4.74 -23.42 9.59
N VAL A 109 5.40 -23.72 10.71
CA VAL A 109 6.35 -24.83 10.81
C VAL A 109 5.80 -25.86 11.80
N LEU A 110 5.68 -27.11 11.37
CA LEU A 110 5.27 -28.23 12.20
C LEU A 110 6.46 -29.15 12.45
N PHE A 111 6.83 -29.36 13.72
CA PHE A 111 7.92 -30.26 14.11
C PHE A 111 7.37 -31.62 14.54
N GLY A 112 7.93 -32.69 13.98
CA GLY A 112 7.54 -34.08 14.25
C GLY A 112 6.53 -34.65 13.25
N ALA A 113 6.56 -35.98 13.07
CA ALA A 113 5.75 -36.72 12.09
C ALA A 113 4.89 -37.84 12.72
N GLY A 114 4.55 -37.69 14.00
CA GLY A 114 3.72 -38.64 14.74
C GLY A 114 2.21 -38.46 14.53
N HIS A 115 1.41 -39.27 15.22
CA HIS A 115 -0.06 -39.25 15.13
C HIS A 115 -0.66 -37.86 15.42
N VAL A 116 -0.07 -37.09 16.35
CA VAL A 116 -0.49 -35.72 16.67
C VAL A 116 -0.25 -34.78 15.49
N ALA A 117 0.93 -34.86 14.84
CA ALA A 117 1.25 -34.06 13.68
C ALA A 117 0.30 -34.35 12.51
N LYS A 118 -0.02 -35.64 12.29
CA LYS A 118 -0.99 -36.06 11.26
C LYS A 118 -2.37 -35.46 11.48
N ALA A 119 -2.86 -35.42 12.73
CA ALA A 119 -4.14 -34.78 13.05
C ALA A 119 -4.09 -33.26 12.87
N LEU A 120 -2.99 -32.61 13.29
CA LEU A 120 -2.82 -31.17 13.17
C LEU A 120 -2.81 -30.69 11.71
N VAL A 121 -2.18 -31.44 10.79
CA VAL A 121 -2.14 -31.08 9.36
C VAL A 121 -3.55 -30.89 8.79
N HIS A 122 -4.52 -31.71 9.18
CA HIS A 122 -5.90 -31.57 8.70
C HIS A 122 -6.60 -30.30 9.21
N ILE A 123 -6.31 -29.88 10.44
CA ILE A 123 -6.89 -28.65 11.01
C ILE A 123 -6.19 -27.43 10.42
N VAL A 124 -4.88 -27.46 10.35
CA VAL A 124 -4.04 -26.39 9.80
C VAL A 124 -4.41 -26.09 8.34
N ALA A 125 -4.73 -27.12 7.55
CA ALA A 125 -5.15 -26.97 6.16
C ALA A 125 -6.45 -26.18 5.98
N THR A 126 -7.23 -25.96 7.04
CA THR A 126 -8.45 -25.13 6.99
C THR A 126 -8.22 -23.68 7.41
N LEU A 127 -7.00 -23.32 7.82
CA LEU A 127 -6.67 -21.96 8.23
C LEU A 127 -6.23 -21.12 7.02
N PRO A 128 -6.59 -19.82 6.98
CA PRO A 128 -6.14 -18.88 5.94
C PRO A 128 -4.67 -18.47 6.20
N LEU A 129 -3.77 -19.42 5.95
CA LEU A 129 -2.32 -19.26 6.05
C LEU A 129 -1.72 -18.62 4.79
N GLY A 130 -2.54 -18.40 3.76
CA GLY A 130 -2.25 -17.62 2.57
C GLY A 130 -3.42 -17.67 1.60
#